data_AF-A0A382NFU1-F1
#
_entry.id   AF-A0A382NFU1-F1
#
_cell.length_a   1.000
_cell.length_b   1.000
_cell.length_c   1.000
_cell.angle_alpha   90.00
_cell.angle_beta   90.00
_cell.angle_gamma   90.00
#
_symmetry.space_group_name_H-M   'P 1'
#
loop_
_entity.id
_entity.type
_entity.pdbx_description
1 polymer ?
#
loop_
_entity_poly.entity_id
_entity_poly.type
_entity_poly.pdbx_seq_one_letter_code
_entity_poly.pdbx_strand_id
1 'polypeptide(L)'
;SAACQLQEPLNKVCPYCFETEASAEIASADSGEKLTLKELVLACKCDVDKSFVLVEGAGGLYSPIAEAALNVDLAIELQLPLLIVILDELGAISQALLTLEAARKNKLTVACVVLNVVRRNNLSNKEALKAYTKTPVISFSQGSLKAFYSEIEKLV
;
A
#
# COMPACT_ATOMS: atom_id res chain seq x y z
N SER A 1 -4.78 14.37 -10.59
CA SER A 1 -6.19 14.16 -10.98
C SER A 1 -7.07 15.13 -10.18
N ALA A 2 -8.35 15.28 -10.50
CA ALA A 2 -9.29 16.08 -9.70
C ALA A 2 -9.32 15.67 -8.20
N ALA A 3 -8.96 14.42 -7.90
CA ALA A 3 -8.87 13.88 -6.53
C ALA A 3 -7.75 14.51 -5.66
N CYS A 4 -6.70 15.10 -6.25
CA CYS A 4 -5.61 15.74 -5.50
C CYS A 4 -5.77 17.27 -5.38
N GLN A 5 -6.90 17.85 -5.80
CA GLN A 5 -7.11 19.31 -5.84
C GLN A 5 -7.71 19.87 -4.54
N LEU A 6 -8.19 19.00 -3.66
CA LEU A 6 -8.64 19.36 -2.31
C LEU A 6 -7.51 19.04 -1.34
N GLN A 7 -6.83 20.07 -0.85
CA GLN A 7 -5.84 19.92 0.21
C GLN A 7 -6.58 19.74 1.54
N GLU A 8 -6.87 18.48 1.89
CA GLU A 8 -7.24 18.15 3.25
C GLU A 8 -6.07 18.47 4.19
N PRO A 9 -6.33 18.98 5.41
CA PRO A 9 -5.26 19.30 6.33
C PRO A 9 -4.52 18.02 6.74
N LEU A 10 -3.21 18.12 6.97
CA LEU A 10 -2.35 16.95 7.22
C LEU A 10 -2.82 16.12 8.42
N ASN A 11 -3.29 16.77 9.48
CA ASN A 11 -3.84 16.11 10.67
C ASN A 11 -5.13 15.33 10.40
N LYS A 12 -5.78 15.53 9.25
CA LYS A 12 -6.91 14.73 8.80
C LYS A 12 -6.46 13.49 8.01
N VAL A 13 -5.46 13.64 7.15
CA VAL A 13 -4.94 12.56 6.30
C VAL A 13 -4.03 11.61 7.08
N CYS A 14 -3.21 12.16 7.98
CA CYS A 14 -2.28 11.44 8.85
C CYS A 14 -2.44 11.97 10.29
N PRO A 15 -3.48 11.53 11.01
CA PRO A 15 -3.74 11.99 12.38
C PRO A 15 -2.67 11.53 13.38
N TYR A 16 -1.93 10.45 13.06
CA TYR A 16 -0.86 9.89 13.88
C TYR A 16 0.47 10.03 13.14
N CYS A 17 1.19 11.11 13.45
CA CYS A 17 2.46 11.45 12.81
C CYS A 17 3.54 11.59 13.89
N PHE A 18 4.58 10.75 13.81
CA PHE A 18 5.65 10.69 14.81
C PHE A 18 6.99 11.11 14.19
N GLU A 19 7.90 11.66 15.01
CA GLU A 19 9.21 12.13 14.53
C GLU A 19 10.25 11.01 14.43
N THR A 20 10.10 9.95 15.23
CA THR A 20 11.06 8.85 15.27
C THR A 20 11.05 8.04 13.98
N GLU A 21 12.22 7.87 13.36
CA GLU A 21 12.43 7.00 12.19
C GLU A 21 12.47 5.52 12.62
N ALA A 22 11.30 4.96 12.89
CA ALA A 22 11.13 3.56 13.29
C ALA A 22 9.82 2.98 12.71
N SER A 23 9.48 1.73 13.07
CA SER A 23 8.13 1.24 12.83
C SER A 23 7.11 2.14 13.55
N ALA A 24 5.88 2.21 13.03
CA ALA A 24 4.84 3.04 13.65
C ALA A 24 4.58 2.63 15.11
N GLU A 25 4.66 1.32 15.42
CA GLU A 25 4.57 0.82 16.79
C GLU A 25 5.64 1.45 17.71
N ILE A 26 6.92 1.39 17.32
CA ILE A 26 8.03 1.95 18.11
C ILE A 26 7.91 3.47 18.20
N ALA A 27 7.66 4.15 17.08
CA ALA A 27 7.57 5.60 17.03
C ALA A 27 6.45 6.15 17.93
N SER A 28 5.30 5.45 17.98
CA SER A 28 4.18 5.80 18.86
C SER A 28 4.49 5.55 20.34
N ALA A 29 5.18 4.45 20.66
CA ALA A 29 5.60 4.16 22.03
C ALA A 29 6.61 5.19 22.55
N ASP A 30 7.56 5.60 21.71
CA ASP A 30 8.60 6.58 22.03
C ASP A 30 8.02 7.99 22.26
N SER A 31 6.89 8.33 21.61
CA SER A 31 6.18 9.59 21.82
C SER A 31 5.27 9.58 23.06
N GLY A 32 5.18 8.46 23.78
CA GLY A 32 4.28 8.28 24.92
C GLY A 32 2.81 8.06 24.54
N GLU A 33 2.51 7.86 23.25
CA GLU A 33 1.18 7.65 22.71
C GLU A 33 1.09 6.28 22.03
N LYS A 34 0.68 5.26 22.77
CA LYS A 34 0.54 3.91 22.20
C LYS A 34 -0.60 3.87 21.19
N LEU A 35 -0.27 3.76 19.92
CA LEU A 35 -1.24 3.65 18.84
C LEU A 35 -1.85 2.24 18.81
N THR A 36 -3.17 2.15 18.78
CA THR A 36 -3.90 0.88 18.68
C THR A 36 -4.47 0.64 17.28
N LEU A 37 -4.68 -0.63 16.93
CA LEU A 37 -5.33 -1.01 15.67
C LEU A 37 -6.72 -0.37 15.53
N LYS A 38 -7.49 -0.31 16.62
CA LYS A 38 -8.85 0.24 16.61
C LYS A 38 -8.86 1.74 16.26
N GLU A 39 -7.91 2.49 16.78
CA GLU A 39 -7.75 3.92 16.47
C GLU A 39 -7.44 4.14 15.00
N LEU A 40 -6.54 3.34 14.42
CA LEU A 40 -6.23 3.37 12.99
C LEU A 40 -7.46 3.06 12.12
N VAL A 41 -8.23 2.02 12.48
CA VAL A 41 -9.45 1.65 11.76
C VAL A 41 -10.48 2.77 11.80
N LEU A 42 -10.66 3.42 12.95
CA LEU A 42 -11.55 4.56 13.10
C LEU A 42 -11.08 5.74 12.26
N ALA A 43 -9.78 6.06 12.27
CA ALA A 43 -9.21 7.14 11.46
C ALA A 43 -9.44 6.90 9.96
N CYS A 44 -9.26 5.66 9.47
CA CYS A 44 -9.47 5.31 8.07
C CYS A 44 -10.95 5.33 7.63
N LYS A 45 -11.88 5.12 8.57
CA LYS A 45 -13.33 5.07 8.29
C LYS A 45 -14.05 6.41 8.56
N CYS A 46 -13.40 7.34 9.23
CA CYS A 46 -13.96 8.66 9.52
C CYS A 46 -14.12 9.47 8.23
N ASP A 47 -15.25 10.17 8.07
CA ASP A 47 -15.53 11.07 6.95
C ASP A 47 -15.52 10.45 5.53
N VAL A 48 -15.61 9.11 5.40
CA VAL A 48 -15.54 8.41 4.10
C VAL A 48 -16.81 8.56 3.26
N ASP A 49 -17.96 8.87 3.87
CA ASP A 49 -19.28 8.87 3.22
C ASP A 49 -19.47 9.88 2.06
N LYS A 50 -18.43 10.64 1.68
CA LYS A 50 -18.49 11.67 0.62
C LYS A 50 -17.45 11.51 -0.49
N SER A 51 -16.51 10.55 -0.41
CA SER A 51 -15.37 10.48 -1.34
C SER A 51 -14.77 9.08 -1.48
N PHE A 52 -13.94 8.90 -2.52
CA PHE A 52 -13.01 7.77 -2.62
C PHE A 52 -11.93 7.86 -1.54
N VAL A 53 -11.62 6.74 -0.86
CA VAL A 53 -10.55 6.67 0.14
C VAL A 53 -9.39 5.82 -0.36
N LEU A 54 -8.17 6.30 -0.12
CA LEU A 54 -6.93 5.54 -0.31
C LEU A 54 -6.20 5.51 1.03
N VAL A 55 -5.92 4.30 1.52
CA VAL A 55 -5.19 4.10 2.77
C VAL A 55 -3.79 3.60 2.44
N GLU A 56 -2.78 4.37 2.80
CA GLU A 56 -1.37 3.97 2.73
C GLU A 56 -0.94 3.49 4.12
N GLY A 57 -0.51 2.23 4.23
CA GLY A 57 0.12 1.70 5.45
C GLY A 57 1.55 2.19 5.60
N ALA A 58 2.17 1.93 6.75
CA ALA A 58 3.57 2.29 6.99
C ALA A 58 4.49 1.05 6.86
N GLY A 59 5.36 1.04 5.85
CA GLY A 59 6.24 -0.10 5.58
C GLY A 59 5.59 -1.21 4.76
N GLY A 60 5.96 -2.47 5.01
CA GLY A 60 5.45 -3.64 4.30
C GLY A 60 4.20 -4.25 4.94
N LEU A 61 3.59 -5.24 4.26
CA LEU A 61 2.35 -5.88 4.72
C LEU A 61 2.47 -6.52 6.13
N TYR A 62 3.65 -7.01 6.51
CA TYR A 62 3.93 -7.55 7.84
C TYR A 62 4.76 -6.59 8.72
N SER A 63 4.83 -5.31 8.36
CA SER A 63 5.44 -4.31 9.25
C SER A 63 4.48 -3.97 10.39
N PRO A 64 4.99 -3.77 11.62
CA PRO A 64 4.19 -3.30 12.75
C PRO A 64 3.64 -1.90 12.47
N ILE A 65 2.31 -1.77 12.58
CA ILE A 65 1.59 -0.52 12.32
C ILE A 65 1.03 0.11 13.60
N ALA A 66 0.82 -0.71 14.64
CA ALA A 66 0.29 -0.31 15.94
C ALA A 66 0.72 -1.35 17.00
N GLU A 67 0.44 -1.08 18.27
CA GLU A 67 0.75 -2.00 19.39
C GLU A 67 0.21 -3.40 19.12
N ALA A 68 1.13 -4.37 19.02
CA ALA A 68 0.84 -5.78 18.74
C ALA A 68 -0.01 -6.02 17.46
N ALA A 69 0.08 -5.13 16.48
CA ALA A 69 -0.66 -5.22 15.22
C ALA A 69 0.21 -4.86 14.00
N LEU A 70 -0.01 -5.59 12.90
CA LEU A 70 0.69 -5.41 11.64
C LEU A 70 -0.22 -4.73 10.59
N ASN A 71 0.37 -4.23 9.50
CA ASN A 71 -0.42 -3.71 8.36
C ASN A 71 -1.43 -4.73 7.81
N VAL A 72 -1.15 -6.03 7.90
CA VAL A 72 -2.09 -7.09 7.48
C VAL A 72 -3.35 -7.10 8.34
N ASP A 73 -3.24 -6.81 9.65
CA ASP A 73 -4.39 -6.76 10.56
C ASP A 73 -5.26 -5.54 10.25
N LEU A 74 -4.62 -4.40 9.95
CA LEU A 74 -5.33 -3.22 9.46
C LEU A 74 -6.05 -3.51 8.14
N ALA A 75 -5.39 -4.15 7.18
CA ALA A 75 -6.00 -4.53 5.93
C ALA A 75 -7.20 -5.48 6.12
N ILE A 76 -7.12 -6.42 7.07
CA ILE A 76 -8.23 -7.31 7.44
C ILE A 76 -9.40 -6.50 8.01
N GLU A 77 -9.18 -5.54 8.90
CA GLU A 77 -10.26 -4.74 9.50
C GLU A 77 -10.92 -3.76 8.52
N LEU A 78 -10.17 -3.29 7.53
CA LEU A 78 -10.67 -2.38 6.49
C LEU A 78 -11.39 -3.10 5.35
N GLN A 79 -11.04 -4.36 5.06
CA GLN A 79 -11.59 -5.14 3.93
C GLN A 79 -11.52 -4.41 2.58
N LEU A 80 -10.53 -3.54 2.40
CA LEU A 80 -10.30 -2.83 1.15
C LEU A 80 -9.42 -3.67 0.20
N PRO A 81 -9.60 -3.58 -1.12
CA PRO A 81 -8.69 -4.20 -2.08
C PRO A 81 -7.27 -3.63 -1.95
N LEU A 82 -6.27 -4.51 -1.91
CA LEU A 82 -4.86 -4.11 -1.80
C LEU A 82 -4.25 -3.75 -3.17
N LEU A 83 -3.43 -2.70 -3.17
CA LEU A 83 -2.45 -2.42 -4.21
C LEU A 83 -1.07 -2.76 -3.65
N ILE A 84 -0.38 -3.72 -4.25
CA ILE A 84 0.98 -4.10 -3.84
C ILE A 84 1.96 -3.33 -4.71
N VAL A 85 2.75 -2.42 -4.13
CA VAL A 85 3.75 -1.64 -4.86
C VAL A 85 5.15 -2.20 -4.56
N ILE A 86 5.88 -2.61 -5.60
CA ILE A 86 7.23 -3.18 -5.48
C ILE A 86 8.17 -2.40 -6.39
N LEU A 87 9.35 -2.07 -5.89
CA LEU A 87 10.40 -1.44 -6.70
C LEU A 87 10.83 -2.42 -7.81
N ASP A 88 10.87 -1.94 -9.05
CA ASP A 88 11.26 -2.77 -10.19
C ASP A 88 12.79 -2.93 -10.27
N GLU A 89 13.31 -3.88 -9.51
CA GLU A 89 14.74 -4.20 -9.42
C GLU A 89 14.98 -5.71 -9.25
N LEU A 90 16.25 -6.11 -9.13
CA LEU A 90 16.60 -7.50 -8.85
C LEU A 90 15.99 -7.92 -7.50
N GLY A 91 15.18 -8.97 -7.51
CA GLY A 91 14.45 -9.46 -6.33
C GLY A 91 12.96 -9.11 -6.31
N ALA A 92 12.50 -8.21 -7.19
CA ALA A 92 11.09 -7.79 -7.27
C ALA A 92 10.12 -8.96 -7.44
N ILE A 93 10.50 -9.98 -8.23
CA ILE A 93 9.66 -11.18 -8.43
C ILE A 93 9.40 -11.89 -7.11
N SER A 94 10.47 -12.15 -6.34
CA SER A 94 10.36 -12.82 -5.05
C SER A 94 9.54 -12.00 -4.06
N GLN A 95 9.83 -10.70 -3.95
CA GLN A 95 9.10 -9.80 -3.06
C GLN A 95 7.60 -9.78 -3.40
N ALA A 96 7.23 -9.60 -4.67
CA ALA A 96 5.84 -9.61 -5.11
C ALA A 96 5.13 -10.94 -4.79
N LEU A 97 5.75 -12.09 -5.11
CA LEU A 97 5.15 -13.40 -4.84
C LEU A 97 5.00 -13.69 -3.34
N LEU A 98 5.99 -13.30 -2.52
CA LEU A 98 5.90 -13.43 -1.07
C LEU A 98 4.80 -12.55 -0.48
N THR A 99 4.66 -11.30 -0.94
CA THR A 99 3.60 -10.41 -0.48
C THR A 99 2.21 -10.86 -0.96
N LEU A 100 2.10 -11.37 -2.18
CA LEU A 100 0.86 -11.99 -2.69
C LEU A 100 0.45 -13.21 -1.85
N GLU A 101 1.41 -14.08 -1.52
CA GLU A 101 1.15 -15.25 -0.69
C GLU A 101 0.71 -14.87 0.73
N ALA A 102 1.34 -13.86 1.32
CA ALA A 102 0.93 -13.28 2.59
C ALA A 102 -0.51 -12.73 2.54
N ALA A 103 -0.85 -11.95 1.51
CA ALA A 103 -2.21 -11.43 1.33
C ALA A 103 -3.23 -12.58 1.17
N ARG A 104 -2.91 -13.57 0.33
CA ARG A 104 -3.76 -14.75 0.09
C ARG A 104 -4.00 -15.57 1.35
N LYS A 105 -2.95 -15.80 2.16
CA LYS A 105 -3.04 -16.52 3.44
C LYS A 105 -4.00 -15.84 4.41
N ASN A 106 -4.04 -14.51 4.38
CA ASN A 106 -4.92 -13.68 5.20
C ASN A 106 -6.27 -13.36 4.53
N LYS A 107 -6.59 -14.04 3.41
CA LYS A 107 -7.85 -13.88 2.66
C LYS A 107 -8.12 -12.45 2.18
N LEU A 108 -7.05 -11.69 1.91
CA LEU A 108 -7.16 -10.34 1.39
C LEU A 108 -7.26 -10.36 -0.13
N THR A 109 -8.09 -9.46 -0.67
CA THR A 109 -8.20 -9.28 -2.12
C THR A 109 -7.10 -8.34 -2.58
N VAL A 110 -6.33 -8.74 -3.60
CA VAL A 110 -5.31 -7.90 -4.23
C VAL A 110 -5.81 -7.46 -5.60
N ALA A 111 -5.98 -6.16 -5.79
CA ALA A 111 -6.43 -5.57 -7.05
C ALA A 111 -5.33 -5.68 -8.12
N CYS A 112 -4.10 -5.29 -7.80
CA CYS A 112 -2.94 -5.48 -8.67
C CYS A 112 -1.60 -5.39 -7.93
N VAL A 113 -0.55 -5.81 -8.63
CA VAL A 113 0.84 -5.52 -8.31
C VAL A 113 1.32 -4.39 -9.24
N VAL A 114 1.88 -3.34 -8.66
CA VAL A 114 2.51 -2.23 -9.36
C VAL A 114 4.02 -2.36 -9.24
N LEU A 115 4.69 -2.58 -10.38
CA LEU A 115 6.14 -2.48 -10.50
C LEU A 115 6.53 -1.01 -10.68
N ASN A 116 7.12 -0.42 -9.64
CA ASN A 116 7.55 0.96 -9.63
C ASN A 116 8.95 1.09 -10.24
N VAL A 117 9.05 1.59 -11.47
CA VAL A 117 10.30 1.77 -12.20
C VAL A 117 10.87 3.15 -11.91
N VAL A 118 11.72 3.24 -10.88
CA VAL A 118 12.42 4.48 -10.50
C VAL A 118 13.66 4.71 -11.38
N ARG A 119 14.40 3.64 -11.68
CA ARG A 119 15.57 3.67 -12.58
C ARG A 119 15.30 2.75 -13.76
N ARG A 120 15.65 3.21 -14.97
CA ARG A 120 15.56 2.37 -16.18
C ARG A 120 16.44 1.14 -16.00
N ASN A 121 15.86 0.00 -16.32
CA ASN A 121 16.51 -1.31 -16.27
C ASN A 121 16.02 -2.13 -17.48
N ASN A 122 16.68 -3.26 -17.75
CA ASN A 122 16.29 -4.20 -18.80
C ASN A 122 15.72 -5.51 -18.21
N LEU A 123 15.15 -5.45 -17.01
CA LEU A 123 14.56 -6.59 -16.33
C LEU A 123 13.19 -6.89 -16.94
N SER A 124 12.87 -8.18 -17.08
CA SER A 124 11.56 -8.64 -17.57
C SER A 124 10.67 -9.08 -16.40
N ASN A 125 10.71 -8.34 -15.29
CA ASN A 125 10.01 -8.68 -14.05
C ASN A 125 8.49 -8.77 -14.26
N LYS A 126 7.91 -7.87 -15.09
CA LYS A 126 6.47 -7.87 -15.41
C LYS A 126 6.06 -9.16 -16.09
N GLU A 127 6.80 -9.56 -17.14
CA GLU A 127 6.54 -10.78 -17.91
C GLU A 127 6.75 -12.03 -17.05
N ALA A 128 7.82 -12.04 -16.24
CA ALA A 128 8.09 -13.14 -15.33
C ALA A 128 6.97 -13.31 -14.30
N LEU A 129 6.53 -12.23 -13.64
CA LEU A 129 5.46 -12.30 -12.65
C LEU A 129 4.14 -12.80 -13.24
N LYS A 130 3.78 -12.39 -14.46
CA LYS A 130 2.58 -12.87 -15.16
C LYS A 130 2.55 -14.39 -15.36
N ALA A 131 3.70 -15.06 -15.38
CA ALA A 131 3.76 -16.52 -15.46
C ALA A 131 3.43 -17.22 -14.13
N TYR A 132 3.55 -16.53 -12.99
CA TYR A 132 3.39 -17.11 -11.65
C TYR A 132 2.18 -16.60 -10.88
N THR A 133 1.52 -15.53 -11.33
CA THR A 133 0.29 -15.02 -10.70
C THR A 133 -0.78 -14.67 -11.71
N LYS A 134 -2.05 -14.81 -11.28
CA LYS A 134 -3.22 -14.31 -12.01
C LYS A 134 -3.57 -12.87 -11.64
N THR A 135 -2.98 -12.35 -10.57
CA THR A 135 -3.15 -10.95 -10.16
C THR A 135 -2.59 -10.04 -11.26
N PRO A 136 -3.33 -8.99 -11.67
CA PRO A 136 -2.83 -8.03 -12.65
C PRO A 136 -1.49 -7.44 -12.23
N VAL A 137 -0.54 -7.36 -13.15
CA VAL A 137 0.78 -6.74 -12.93
C VAL A 137 0.94 -5.60 -13.92
N ILE A 138 1.09 -4.39 -13.38
CA ILE A 138 1.26 -3.15 -14.16
C ILE A 138 2.59 -2.49 -13.81
N SER A 139 3.13 -1.68 -14.72
CA SER A 139 4.37 -0.96 -14.49
C SER A 139 4.10 0.53 -14.42
N PHE A 140 4.64 1.18 -13.40
CA PHE A 140 4.61 2.63 -13.23
C PHE A 140 6.00 3.20 -13.51
N SER A 141 6.07 4.27 -14.31
CA SER A 141 7.26 5.09 -14.45
C SER A 141 6.86 6.54 -14.72
N GLN A 142 7.59 7.51 -14.19
CA GLN A 142 7.29 8.94 -14.46
C GLN A 142 7.33 9.27 -15.96
N GLY A 143 8.16 8.58 -16.75
CA GLY A 143 8.24 8.77 -18.19
C GLY A 143 7.07 8.21 -19.00
N SER A 144 6.18 7.41 -18.40
CA SER A 144 5.15 6.65 -19.13
C SER A 144 3.75 6.72 -18.49
N LEU A 145 3.39 7.87 -17.91
CA LEU A 145 2.12 8.05 -17.19
C LEU A 145 0.87 7.68 -18.02
N LYS A 146 0.83 8.01 -19.32
CA LYS A 146 -0.32 7.67 -20.18
C LYS A 146 -0.57 6.17 -20.29
N ALA A 147 0.51 5.39 -20.43
CA ALA A 147 0.42 3.93 -20.49
C ALA A 147 -0.06 3.36 -19.16
N PHE A 148 0.47 3.87 -18.05
CA PHE A 148 0.04 3.50 -16.71
C PHE A 148 -1.44 3.79 -16.47
N TYR A 149 -1.93 4.99 -16.82
CA TYR A 149 -3.36 5.33 -16.69
C TYR A 149 -4.25 4.40 -17.51
N SER A 150 -3.86 4.09 -18.75
CA SER A 150 -4.62 3.15 -19.58
C SER A 150 -4.64 1.72 -19.02
N GLU A 151 -3.59 1.28 -18.31
CA GLU A 151 -3.57 -0.03 -17.66
C GLU A 151 -4.41 -0.04 -16.39
N ILE A 152 -4.33 1.00 -15.54
CA ILE A 152 -5.04 1.05 -14.26
C ILE A 152 -6.55 1.28 -14.43
N GLU A 153 -6.97 2.06 -15.43
CA GLU A 153 -8.39 2.27 -15.76
C GLU A 153 -9.10 0.97 -16.19
N LYS A 154 -8.36 -0.06 -16.61
CA LYS A 154 -8.93 -1.38 -16.96
C LYS A 154 -9.18 -2.26 -15.75
N LEU A 155 -8.70 -1.85 -14.58
CA LEU A 155 -8.81 -2.60 -13.32
C LEU A 155 -9.94 -2.09 -12.42
N VAL A 156 -10.47 -0.90 -12.72
CA VAL A 156 -11.57 -0.22 -12.02
C VAL A 156 -12.83 -0.35 -12.87
#